data_AF-A0A379LLI4-F1
#
_entry.id   AF-A0A379LLI4-F1
#
_cell.length_a   1.000
_cell.length_b   1.000
_cell.length_c   1.000
_cell.angle_alpha   90.00
_cell.angle_beta   90.00
_cell.angle_gamma   90.00
#
_symmetry.space_group_name_H-M   'P 1'
#
loop_
_entity.id
_entity.type
_entity.pdbx_description
1 polymer ?
#
loop_
_entity_poly.entity_id
_entity_poly.type
_entity_poly.pdbx_seq_one_letter_code
_entity_poly.pdbx_strand_id
1 'polypeptide(L)'
;MNQTFSGTVLLGAVLLCALVLFVIGLVMKPKTAAKGLHKAANHKMNLNKAKPKFNSKAGSFGKASNEQLLKLKKLISKNFPDFTALMREHHLVLERNAKKVALLTLDVNAALGRRRLGEVTVINFHKLPSVEELRIELSGV
;
A
#
# COMPACT_ATOMS: atom_id res chain seq x y z
N MET A 1 -6.06 32.98 -32.89
CA MET A 1 -4.70 33.14 -33.43
C MET A 1 -3.83 32.07 -32.79
N ASN A 2 -3.61 30.95 -33.49
CA ASN A 2 -2.85 29.83 -32.94
C ASN A 2 -1.39 30.02 -33.36
N GLN A 3 -0.53 30.39 -32.40
CA GLN A 3 0.91 30.48 -32.63
C GLN A 3 1.45 29.06 -32.82
N THR A 4 1.77 28.72 -34.06
CA THR A 4 2.52 27.52 -34.41
C THR A 4 3.97 27.74 -33.98
N PHE A 5 4.34 27.19 -32.81
CA PHE A 5 5.75 27.14 -32.41
C PHE A 5 6.50 26.26 -33.41
N SER A 6 7.35 26.90 -34.22
CA SER A 6 8.21 26.24 -35.21
C SER A 6 9.06 25.16 -34.53
N GLY A 7 9.12 23.96 -35.13
CA GLY A 7 9.76 22.78 -34.53
C GLY A 7 11.24 22.95 -34.17
N THR A 8 11.91 23.96 -34.76
CA THR A 8 13.28 24.34 -34.41
C THR A 8 13.40 24.95 -33.01
N VAL A 9 12.37 25.68 -32.55
CA VAL A 9 12.33 26.27 -31.20
C VAL A 9 12.11 25.18 -30.14
N LEU A 10 11.28 24.17 -30.46
CA LEU A 10 11.07 23.01 -29.59
C LEU A 10 12.36 22.18 -29.45
N LEU A 11 13.05 21.94 -30.57
CA LEU A 11 14.31 21.18 -30.57
C LEU A 11 15.41 21.90 -29.77
N GLY A 12 15.51 23.23 -29.92
CA GLY A 12 16.42 24.06 -29.14
C GLY A 12 16.15 23.99 -27.63
N ALA A 13 14.88 24.02 -27.22
CA ALA A 13 14.50 23.93 -25.81
C ALA A 13 14.85 22.56 -25.20
N VAL A 14 14.64 21.47 -25.92
CA VAL A 14 15.00 20.11 -25.46
C VAL A 14 16.51 19.95 -25.29
N LEU A 15 17.30 20.50 -26.22
CA LEU A 15 18.75 20.41 -26.20
C LEU A 15 19.35 21.23 -25.05
N LEU A 16 18.75 22.38 -24.75
CA LEU A 16 19.13 23.22 -23.61
C LEU A 16 18.79 22.54 -22.27
N CYS A 17 17.62 21.91 -22.16
CA CYS A 17 17.27 21.11 -20.98
C CYS A 17 18.23 19.93 -20.74
N ALA A 18 18.64 19.23 -21.81
CA ALA A 18 19.59 18.12 -21.70
C ALA A 18 20.98 18.59 -21.21
N LEU A 19 21.46 19.75 -21.67
CA LEU A 19 22.71 20.34 -21.21
C LEU A 19 22.67 20.73 -19.73
N VAL A 20 21.55 21.32 -19.27
CA VAL A 20 21.39 21.69 -17.85
C VAL A 20 21.45 20.44 -16.95
N LEU A 21 20.77 19.35 -17.34
CA LEU A 21 20.82 18.09 -16.59
C LEU A 21 22.21 17.47 -16.58
N PHE A 22 22.95 17.55 -17.69
CA PHE A 22 24.31 17.04 -17.79
C PHE A 22 25.30 17.80 -16.89
N VAL A 23 25.16 19.13 -16.80
CA VAL A 23 25.98 19.96 -15.89
C VAL A 23 25.70 19.62 -14.42
N ILE A 24 24.42 19.40 -14.04
CA ILE A 24 24.05 18.99 -12.68
C ILE A 24 24.67 17.62 -12.34
N GLY A 25 24.67 16.68 -13.28
CA GLY A 25 25.29 15.36 -13.11
C GLY A 25 26.81 15.40 -12.90
N LEU A 26 27.51 16.34 -13.56
CA LEU A 26 28.96 16.50 -13.44
C LEU A 26 29.41 17.16 -12.12
N VAL A 27 28.58 18.02 -11.52
CA VAL A 27 28.89 18.68 -10.24
C VAL A 27 28.69 17.74 -9.05
N MET A 28 27.84 16.72 -9.17
CA MET A 28 27.62 15.73 -8.11
C MET A 28 28.68 14.62 -8.15
N LYS A 29 29.86 14.88 -7.56
CA LYS A 29 30.83 13.82 -7.26
C LYS A 29 30.17 12.72 -6.40
N PRO A 30 30.36 11.42 -6.72
CA PRO A 30 29.87 10.34 -5.88
C PRO A 30 30.63 10.37 -4.55
N LYS A 31 29.91 10.53 -3.43
CA LYS A 31 30.44 10.23 -2.10
C LYS A 31 30.70 8.72 -2.04
N THR A 32 31.92 8.31 -2.33
CA THR A 32 32.47 7.01 -1.96
C THR A 32 32.33 6.85 -0.46
N ALA A 33 31.44 5.96 -0.03
CA ALA A 33 31.29 5.54 1.35
C ALA A 33 32.63 4.97 1.84
N ALA A 34 33.24 5.65 2.82
CA ALA A 34 34.45 5.23 3.48
C ALA A 34 34.24 3.86 4.15
N LYS A 35 35.18 2.93 3.93
CA LYS A 35 35.33 1.69 4.69
C LYS A 35 35.48 2.02 6.18
N GLY A 36 34.42 1.80 6.94
CA GLY A 36 34.49 1.70 8.40
C GLY A 36 35.16 0.39 8.79
N LEU A 37 36.38 0.48 9.32
CA LEU A 37 37.12 -0.61 9.93
C LEU A 37 36.37 -1.09 11.19
N HIS A 38 35.66 -2.22 11.10
CA HIS A 38 35.06 -2.87 12.27
C HIS A 38 36.17 -3.43 13.16
N LYS A 39 36.49 -2.69 14.23
CA LYS A 39 37.28 -3.18 15.36
C LYS A 39 36.46 -4.25 16.07
N ALA A 40 36.87 -5.50 15.96
CA ALA A 40 36.28 -6.63 16.67
C ALA A 40 36.49 -6.47 18.18
N ALA A 41 35.49 -5.92 18.87
CA ALA A 41 35.39 -6.04 20.31
C ALA A 41 34.77 -7.41 20.62
N ASN A 42 35.58 -8.29 21.21
CA ASN A 42 35.16 -9.58 21.75
C ASN A 42 34.13 -9.38 22.86
N HIS A 43 32.85 -9.29 22.49
CA HIS A 43 31.76 -9.47 23.44
C HIS A 43 31.34 -10.93 23.39
N LYS A 44 31.80 -11.70 24.37
CA LYS A 44 31.39 -13.10 24.59
C LYS A 44 29.90 -13.08 24.96
N MET A 45 29.02 -13.11 23.96
CA MET A 45 27.58 -13.22 24.16
C MET A 45 27.27 -14.62 24.65
N ASN A 46 26.83 -14.70 25.90
CA ASN A 46 26.40 -15.91 26.57
C ASN A 46 25.14 -16.45 25.85
N LEU A 47 25.28 -17.55 25.10
CA LEU A 47 24.24 -18.18 24.27
C LEU A 47 23.12 -18.89 25.08
N ASN A 48 22.86 -18.45 26.31
CA ASN A 48 21.83 -19.01 27.16
C ASN A 48 20.99 -17.89 27.77
N LYS A 49 20.01 -17.37 27.03
CA LYS A 49 18.66 -16.99 27.53
C LYS A 49 17.80 -16.36 26.42
N ALA A 50 16.52 -16.72 26.48
CA ALA A 50 15.40 -16.26 25.66
C ALA A 50 15.39 -16.76 24.19
N LYS A 51 14.92 -18.01 24.01
CA LYS A 51 14.17 -18.34 22.79
C LYS A 51 13.00 -17.37 22.71
N PRO A 52 12.83 -16.55 21.65
CA PRO A 52 11.58 -15.84 21.46
C PRO A 52 10.49 -16.90 21.29
N LYS A 53 9.63 -17.02 22.29
CA LYS A 53 8.47 -17.91 22.23
C LYS A 53 7.51 -17.28 21.21
N PHE A 54 7.62 -17.69 19.95
CA PHE A 54 6.67 -17.31 18.90
C PHE A 54 5.30 -17.88 19.30
N ASN A 55 4.49 -17.02 19.92
CA ASN A 55 3.19 -17.39 20.49
C ASN A 55 2.09 -17.17 19.44
N SER A 56 2.36 -17.52 18.18
CA SER A 56 1.36 -17.52 17.12
C SER A 56 0.55 -18.80 17.23
N LYS A 57 -0.52 -18.76 18.02
CA LYS A 57 -1.58 -19.74 17.85
C LYS A 57 -2.11 -19.60 16.42
N ALA A 58 -1.94 -20.64 15.61
CA ALA A 58 -2.63 -20.75 14.34
C ALA A 58 -4.14 -20.55 14.61
N GLY A 59 -4.73 -19.51 14.00
CA GLY A 59 -6.14 -19.15 14.19
C GLY A 59 -6.44 -18.12 15.30
N SER A 60 -5.45 -17.57 16.02
CA SER A 60 -5.70 -16.43 16.92
C SER A 60 -5.64 -15.09 16.18
N PHE A 61 -6.38 -14.96 15.08
CA PHE A 61 -6.76 -13.64 14.58
C PHE A 61 -7.85 -13.14 15.54
N GLY A 62 -7.47 -12.21 16.41
CA GLY A 62 -8.21 -11.86 17.63
C GLY A 62 -9.67 -11.47 17.38
N LYS A 63 -10.56 -11.82 18.32
CA LYS A 63 -12.00 -11.48 18.34
C LYS A 63 -12.31 -10.00 17.98
N ALA A 64 -11.37 -9.09 18.24
CA ALA A 64 -11.47 -7.67 17.88
C ALA A 64 -11.58 -7.39 16.37
N SER A 65 -10.95 -8.21 15.50
CA SER A 65 -11.05 -8.02 14.04
C SER A 65 -12.46 -8.30 13.53
N ASN A 66 -13.18 -9.22 14.18
CA ASN A 66 -14.55 -9.58 13.84
C ASN A 66 -15.53 -8.44 14.18
N GLU A 67 -15.35 -7.75 15.32
CA GLU A 67 -16.15 -6.56 15.64
C GLU A 67 -15.91 -5.40 14.67
N GLN A 68 -14.66 -5.16 14.27
CA GLN A 68 -14.32 -4.14 13.29
C GLN A 68 -14.86 -4.47 11.90
N LEU A 69 -14.78 -5.73 11.46
CA LEU A 69 -15.41 -6.22 10.24
C LEU A 69 -16.94 -6.07 10.27
N LEU A 70 -17.56 -6.33 11.42
CA LEU A 70 -19.01 -6.14 11.58
C LEU A 70 -19.40 -4.65 11.49
N LYS A 71 -18.61 -3.76 12.08
CA LYS A 71 -18.80 -2.30 11.94
C LYS A 71 -18.62 -1.87 10.48
N LEU A 72 -17.60 -2.39 9.80
CA LEU A 72 -17.36 -2.14 8.38
C LEU A 72 -18.55 -2.59 7.53
N LYS A 73 -19.07 -3.80 7.78
CA LYS A 73 -20.27 -4.30 7.11
C LYS A 73 -21.46 -3.35 7.30
N LYS A 74 -21.74 -2.94 8.54
CA LYS A 74 -22.84 -2.00 8.84
C LYS A 74 -22.66 -0.67 8.12
N LEU A 75 -21.44 -0.14 8.09
CA LEU A 75 -21.11 1.11 7.41
C LEU A 75 -21.35 0.98 5.90
N ILE A 76 -20.94 -0.14 5.29
CA ILE A 76 -21.15 -0.38 3.86
C ILE A 76 -22.62 -0.53 3.52
N SER A 77 -23.34 -1.38 4.25
CA SER A 77 -24.77 -1.58 4.03
C SER A 77 -25.60 -0.30 4.22
N LYS A 78 -25.14 0.65 5.06
CA LYS A 78 -25.83 1.92 5.29
C LYS A 78 -25.52 2.97 4.22
N ASN A 79 -24.27 3.09 3.77
CA ASN A 79 -23.82 4.20 2.91
C ASN A 79 -23.68 3.82 1.43
N PHE A 80 -23.67 2.53 1.10
CA PHE A 80 -23.41 2.01 -0.24
C PHE A 80 -24.45 0.92 -0.59
N PRO A 81 -25.72 1.30 -0.82
CA PRO A 81 -26.81 0.34 -1.06
C PRO A 81 -26.64 -0.47 -2.34
N ASP A 82 -25.85 0.02 -3.30
CA ASP A 82 -25.54 -0.69 -4.56
C ASP A 82 -24.69 -1.94 -4.34
N PHE A 83 -24.09 -2.08 -3.15
CA PHE A 83 -23.25 -3.21 -2.80
C PHE A 83 -23.90 -4.07 -1.70
N THR A 84 -23.93 -5.37 -1.95
CA THR A 84 -24.24 -6.37 -0.93
C THR A 84 -22.94 -6.76 -0.23
N ALA A 85 -22.88 -6.55 1.09
CA ALA A 85 -21.72 -6.89 1.91
C ALA A 85 -21.90 -8.25 2.61
N LEU A 86 -21.12 -9.25 2.20
CA LEU A 86 -21.12 -10.61 2.75
C LEU A 86 -19.93 -10.81 3.68
N MET A 87 -20.21 -11.11 4.94
CA MET A 87 -19.18 -11.36 5.95
C MET A 87 -18.65 -12.78 5.82
N ARG A 88 -17.32 -12.91 5.75
CA ARG A 88 -16.58 -14.17 5.89
C ARG A 88 -15.67 -14.06 7.11
N GLU A 89 -15.00 -15.15 7.48
CA GLU A 89 -14.26 -15.26 8.74
C GLU A 89 -13.29 -14.10 8.99
N HIS A 90 -12.54 -13.68 7.97
CA HIS A 90 -11.49 -12.65 8.09
C HIS A 90 -11.58 -11.53 7.05
N HIS A 91 -12.63 -11.51 6.24
CA HIS A 91 -12.79 -10.55 5.16
C HIS A 91 -14.26 -10.30 4.84
N LEU A 92 -14.52 -9.19 4.18
CA LEU A 92 -15.84 -8.79 3.71
C LEU A 92 -15.85 -8.86 2.19
N VAL A 93 -16.72 -9.66 1.61
CA VAL A 93 -16.91 -9.72 0.17
C VAL A 93 -18.00 -8.73 -0.22
N LEU A 94 -17.73 -7.91 -1.22
CA LEU A 94 -18.69 -7.01 -1.82
C LEU A 94 -19.19 -7.56 -3.14
N GLU A 95 -20.49 -7.61 -3.27
CA GLU A 95 -21.19 -8.01 -4.49
C GLU A 95 -22.01 -6.86 -5.04
N ARG A 96 -21.96 -6.65 -6.35
CA ARG A 96 -22.81 -5.71 -7.08
C ARG A 96 -23.44 -6.48 -8.23
N ASN A 97 -24.76 -6.39 -8.41
CA ASN A 97 -25.50 -7.11 -9.46
C ASN A 97 -25.18 -8.63 -9.50
N ALA A 98 -25.15 -9.28 -8.33
CA ALA A 98 -24.81 -10.69 -8.16
C ALA A 98 -23.38 -11.11 -8.60
N LYS A 99 -22.48 -10.16 -8.85
CA LYS A 99 -21.06 -10.41 -9.14
C LYS A 99 -20.21 -9.94 -7.97
N LYS A 100 -19.19 -10.72 -7.63
CA LYS A 100 -18.17 -10.33 -6.65
C LYS A 100 -17.26 -9.29 -7.29
N VAL A 101 -17.16 -8.12 -6.68
CA VAL A 101 -16.42 -6.99 -7.25
C VAL A 101 -15.27 -6.55 -6.36
N ALA A 102 -15.41 -6.69 -5.04
CA ALA A 102 -14.31 -6.43 -4.12
C ALA A 102 -14.26 -7.37 -2.91
N LEU A 103 -13.07 -7.49 -2.33
CA LEU A 103 -12.81 -8.17 -1.08
C LEU A 103 -12.07 -7.21 -0.16
N LEU A 104 -12.68 -6.88 0.97
CA LEU A 104 -12.14 -5.96 1.95
C LEU A 104 -11.56 -6.73 3.13
N THR A 105 -10.36 -6.34 3.55
CA THR A 105 -9.64 -6.94 4.67
C THR A 105 -9.23 -5.88 5.67
N LEU A 106 -9.18 -6.26 6.95
CA LEU A 106 -8.74 -5.42 8.06
C LEU A 106 -7.56 -6.12 8.75
N ASP A 107 -6.36 -6.00 8.17
CA ASP A 107 -5.14 -6.61 8.71
C ASP A 107 -3.98 -5.60 8.71
N VAL A 108 -3.44 -5.36 9.91
CA VAL A 108 -2.32 -4.47 10.18
C VAL A 108 -1.01 -5.02 9.60
N ASN A 109 -0.90 -6.35 9.48
CA ASN A 109 0.31 -7.02 9.01
C ASN A 109 0.36 -7.14 7.48
N ALA A 110 -0.80 -7.08 6.82
CA ALA A 110 -0.87 -7.08 5.37
C ALA A 110 -0.54 -5.70 4.80
N ALA A 111 0.14 -5.65 3.66
CA ALA A 111 0.45 -4.36 3.02
C ALA A 111 -0.84 -3.61 2.69
N LEU A 112 -0.88 -2.32 3.03
CA LEU A 112 -2.02 -1.44 2.80
C LEU A 112 -2.25 -1.24 1.29
N GLY A 113 -3.52 -1.08 0.91
CA GLY A 113 -3.89 -0.63 -0.42
C GLY A 113 -4.53 -1.70 -1.29
N ARG A 114 -4.54 -1.42 -2.60
CA ARG A 114 -5.34 -2.13 -3.60
C ARG A 114 -4.52 -3.17 -4.35
N ARG A 115 -5.07 -4.37 -4.48
CA ARG A 115 -4.57 -5.45 -5.32
C ARG A 115 -5.71 -5.99 -6.18
N ARG A 116 -5.40 -6.71 -7.25
CA ARG A 116 -6.40 -7.41 -8.06
C ARG A 116 -6.21 -8.91 -7.94
N LEU A 117 -7.32 -9.62 -7.75
CA LEU A 117 -7.41 -11.07 -7.81
C LEU A 117 -8.38 -11.42 -8.95
N GLY A 118 -7.85 -11.51 -10.18
CA GLY A 118 -8.65 -11.59 -11.39
C GLY A 118 -9.51 -10.33 -11.56
N GLU A 119 -10.84 -10.53 -11.61
CA GLU A 119 -11.83 -9.45 -11.72
C GLU A 119 -12.18 -8.79 -10.37
N VAL A 120 -11.79 -9.41 -9.25
CA VAL A 120 -12.11 -8.93 -7.90
C VAL A 120 -11.01 -8.03 -7.38
N THR A 121 -11.38 -6.85 -6.90
CA THR A 121 -10.45 -5.91 -6.28
C THR A 121 -10.28 -6.23 -4.79
N VAL A 122 -9.07 -6.54 -4.36
CA VAL A 122 -8.73 -6.78 -2.95
C VAL A 122 -8.21 -5.49 -2.34
N ILE A 123 -8.85 -5.02 -1.27
CA ILE A 123 -8.46 -3.79 -0.57
C ILE A 123 -8.18 -4.15 0.88
N ASN A 124 -6.97 -3.85 1.34
CA ASN A 124 -6.59 -4.04 2.74
C ASN A 124 -6.51 -2.69 3.46
N PHE A 125 -7.18 -2.61 4.61
CA PHE A 125 -7.14 -1.47 5.51
C PHE A 125 -6.45 -1.88 6.81
N HIS A 126 -5.64 -0.99 7.38
CA HIS A 126 -5.01 -1.22 8.70
C HIS A 126 -5.94 -0.89 9.87
N LYS A 127 -6.95 -0.05 9.62
CA LYS A 127 -7.94 0.41 10.60
C LYS A 127 -9.30 0.53 9.92
N LEU A 128 -10.38 0.68 10.69
CA LEU A 128 -11.70 0.92 10.13
C LEU A 128 -11.68 2.20 9.28
N PRO A 129 -11.93 2.12 7.97
CA PRO A 129 -11.90 3.28 7.08
C PRO A 129 -13.11 4.19 7.30
N SER A 130 -12.95 5.47 6.94
CA SER A 130 -14.07 6.42 6.88
C SER A 130 -15.00 6.15 5.69
N VAL A 131 -16.17 6.79 5.66
CA VAL A 131 -17.11 6.67 4.54
C VAL A 131 -16.51 7.25 3.26
N GLU A 132 -15.76 8.34 3.38
CA GLU A 132 -15.08 9.03 2.28
C GLU A 132 -13.95 8.17 1.70
N GLU A 133 -13.13 7.56 2.57
CA GLU A 133 -12.08 6.62 2.15
C GLU A 133 -12.69 5.43 1.41
N LEU A 134 -13.77 4.85 1.95
CA LEU A 134 -14.49 3.76 1.27
C LEU A 134 -15.07 4.20 -0.07
N ARG A 135 -15.59 5.42 -0.17
CA ARG A 135 -16.15 5.93 -1.44
C ARG A 135 -15.07 6.04 -2.50
N ILE A 136 -13.90 6.56 -2.15
CA ILE A 136 -12.75 6.65 -3.04
C ILE A 136 -12.32 5.25 -3.47
N GLU A 137 -12.16 4.33 -2.52
CA GLU A 137 -11.70 2.98 -2.82
C GLU A 137 -12.70 2.18 -3.68
N LEU A 138 -13.99 2.27 -3.37
CA LEU A 138 -15.05 1.55 -4.08
C LEU A 138 -15.47 2.21 -5.40
N SER A 139 -15.13 3.48 -5.63
CA SER A 139 -15.38 4.14 -6.93
C SER A 139 -14.62 3.50 -8.09
N GLY A 140 -13.50 2.82 -7.80
CA GLY A 140 -12.69 2.11 -8.80
C GLY A 140 -13.11 0.65 -9.02
N VAL A 141 -14.27 0.25 -8.49
CA VAL A 141 -14.78 -1.13 -8.43
C VAL A 141 -16.17 -1.20 -9.08
#